data_AF-A0A0L0HQA2-F1
#
_entry.id   AF-A0A0L0HQA2-F1
#
_cell.length_a   1.000
_cell.length_b   1.000
_cell.length_c   1.000
_cell.angle_alpha   90.00
_cell.angle_beta   90.00
_cell.angle_gamma   90.00
#
_symmetry.space_group_name_H-M   'P 1'
#
loop_
_entity.id
_entity.type
_entity.pdbx_description
1 polymer ?
#
loop_
_entity_poly.entity_id
_entity_poly.type
_entity_poly.pdbx_seq_one_letter_code
_entity_poly.pdbx_strand_id
1 'polypeptide(L)'
;MDGTSVSVYLKHPEADKYGKRSGGKKSATTLTAEVTALYVEKNLPACRAAENVIVIDPNKHDILYCQDGNGTFRYTANQRAMETGSRRFAKERQQMKAGGIDLIESRIPSHKTMNLMDFTRYLLVRRADWNCRKDFYLHPAHMRWKWHAFINRQKSESDLISNMRNKFGNFTIVMGDWSDAGRTARFQTSSKMKGWRTLFKWNRINCFLLDEYKTSSVCPRCSSSEFVEKGFKE
;
A
#
# COMPACT_ATOMS: atom_id res chain seq x y z
N MET A 1 -11.61 1.97 -9.61
CA MET A 1 -12.43 1.92 -10.83
C MET A 1 -13.81 2.46 -10.49
N ASP A 2 -14.37 3.26 -11.38
CA ASP A 2 -15.72 3.83 -11.35
C ASP A 2 -16.83 2.82 -11.63
N GLY A 3 -16.47 1.54 -11.85
CA GLY A 3 -17.42 0.44 -12.08
C GLY A 3 -17.90 0.35 -13.52
N THR A 4 -17.80 1.44 -14.27
CA THR A 4 -18.32 1.57 -15.63
C THR A 4 -17.20 1.54 -16.67
N SER A 5 -16.11 2.29 -16.50
CA SER A 5 -15.08 2.46 -17.54
C SER A 5 -14.31 1.18 -17.92
N VAL A 6 -14.03 1.03 -19.22
CA VAL A 6 -13.09 0.07 -19.80
C VAL A 6 -12.00 0.87 -20.50
N SER A 7 -10.73 0.60 -20.21
CA SER A 7 -9.60 1.11 -20.98
C SER A 7 -8.95 -0.03 -21.75
N VAL A 8 -8.85 0.10 -23.07
CA VAL A 8 -8.13 -0.83 -23.93
C VAL A 8 -6.85 -0.15 -24.37
N TYR A 9 -5.72 -0.80 -24.12
CA TYR A 9 -4.41 -0.34 -24.59
C TYR A 9 -4.03 -1.14 -25.83
N LEU A 10 -4.01 -0.47 -26.98
CA LEU A 10 -3.57 -1.06 -28.24
C LEU A 10 -2.12 -0.62 -28.47
N LYS A 11 -1.18 -1.58 -28.47
CA LYS A 11 0.22 -1.31 -28.82
C LYS A 11 0.41 -1.57 -30.31
N HIS A 12 0.68 -0.53 -31.09
CA HIS A 12 1.09 -0.68 -32.49
C HIS A 12 2.45 -1.40 -32.54
N PRO A 13 2.71 -2.30 -33.52
CA PRO A 13 4.01 -2.97 -33.67
C PRO A 13 5.18 -1.98 -33.74
N GLU A 14 4.94 -0.80 -34.32
CA GLU A 14 5.92 0.28 -34.44
C GLU A 14 5.77 1.38 -33.38
N ALA A 15 5.03 1.14 -32.29
CA ALA A 15 4.82 2.14 -31.25
C ALA A 15 6.12 2.68 -30.65
N ASP A 16 7.21 1.91 -30.73
CA ASP A 16 8.54 2.32 -30.28
C ASP A 16 9.20 3.37 -31.20
N LYS A 17 8.71 3.57 -32.44
CA LYS A 17 9.20 4.59 -33.41
C LYS A 17 8.63 6.00 -33.14
N TYR A 18 7.45 6.10 -32.53
CA TYR A 18 6.81 7.37 -32.21
C TYR A 18 7.25 7.77 -30.80
N GLY A 19 8.19 8.72 -30.72
CA GLY A 19 8.95 9.08 -29.53
C GLY A 19 8.22 9.01 -28.18
N LYS A 20 8.93 8.54 -27.15
CA LYS A 20 8.43 8.44 -25.78
C LYS A 20 8.10 9.85 -25.26
N ARG A 21 6.85 10.08 -24.83
CA ARG A 21 6.44 11.34 -24.17
C ARG A 21 7.44 11.75 -23.08
N SER A 22 7.92 12.99 -23.12
CA SER A 22 8.69 13.61 -22.04
C SER A 22 7.82 13.68 -20.78
N GLY A 23 8.32 13.14 -19.66
CA GLY A 23 7.52 12.84 -18.46
C GLY A 23 7.30 11.34 -18.18
N GLY A 24 8.10 10.47 -18.81
CA GLY A 24 8.08 9.03 -18.59
C GLY A 24 8.37 8.63 -17.13
N LYS A 25 7.91 7.42 -16.76
CA LYS A 25 8.25 6.80 -15.47
C LYS A 25 9.78 6.81 -15.28
N LYS A 26 10.24 7.18 -14.08
CA LYS A 26 11.66 7.14 -13.73
C LYS A 26 12.25 5.78 -14.10
N SER A 27 13.49 5.79 -14.63
CA SER A 27 14.19 4.55 -14.95
C SER A 27 14.36 3.70 -13.68
N ALA A 28 14.44 2.38 -13.85
CA ALA A 28 14.69 1.47 -12.73
C ALA A 28 15.97 1.87 -11.98
N THR A 29 17.04 2.21 -12.70
CA THR A 29 18.32 2.66 -12.15
C THR A 29 18.17 3.91 -11.28
N THR A 30 17.42 4.90 -11.75
CA THR A 30 17.16 6.14 -10.99
C THR A 30 16.36 5.85 -9.72
N LEU A 31 15.36 4.97 -9.79
CA LEU A 31 14.57 4.57 -8.63
C LEU A 31 15.43 3.82 -7.60
N THR A 32 16.29 2.91 -8.07
CA THR A 32 17.22 2.19 -7.18
C THR A 32 18.15 3.15 -6.49
N ALA A 33 18.80 4.08 -7.22
CA ALA A 33 19.70 5.06 -6.63
C ALA A 33 19.00 5.94 -5.55
N GLU A 34 17.76 6.37 -5.79
CA GLU A 34 16.97 7.13 -4.81
C GLU A 34 16.65 6.31 -3.55
N VAL A 35 16.40 5.00 -3.69
CA VAL A 35 16.15 4.11 -2.54
C VAL A 35 17.45 3.82 -1.80
N THR A 36 18.55 3.54 -2.52
CA THR A 36 19.86 3.27 -1.93
C THR A 36 20.38 4.46 -1.11
N ALA A 37 20.06 5.70 -1.51
CA ALA A 37 20.42 6.90 -0.76
C ALA A 37 19.73 7.01 0.61
N LEU A 38 18.62 6.28 0.84
CA LEU A 38 17.87 6.31 2.10
C LEU A 38 18.38 5.31 3.14
N TYR A 39 19.35 4.46 2.80
CA TYR A 39 19.83 3.46 3.75
C TYR A 39 20.54 4.12 4.94
N VAL A 40 20.33 3.54 6.12
CA VAL A 40 20.91 4.01 7.39
C VAL A 40 22.43 4.12 7.29
N GLU A 41 23.09 3.15 6.65
CA GLU A 41 24.55 3.16 6.46
C GLU A 41 25.06 4.46 5.82
N LYS A 42 24.30 5.02 4.86
CA LYS A 42 24.64 6.27 4.18
C LYS A 42 24.24 7.52 4.94
N ASN A 43 23.45 7.36 6.01
CA ASN A 43 22.87 8.44 6.80
C ASN A 43 23.15 8.28 8.31
N LEU A 44 24.19 7.52 8.67
CA LEU A 44 24.61 7.26 10.05
C LEU A 44 24.80 8.55 10.88
N PRO A 45 25.43 9.62 10.35
CA PRO A 45 25.56 10.87 11.10
C PRO A 45 24.20 11.48 11.47
N ALA A 46 23.23 11.44 10.55
CA ALA A 46 21.88 11.96 10.79
C ALA A 46 21.11 11.12 11.81
N CYS A 47 21.30 9.80 11.79
CA CYS A 47 20.70 8.90 12.78
C CYS A 47 21.28 9.11 14.19
N ARG A 48 22.61 9.32 14.30
CA ARG A 48 23.29 9.58 15.58
C ARG A 48 22.97 10.95 16.17
N ALA A 49 22.72 11.94 15.32
CA ALA A 49 22.34 13.29 15.74
C ALA A 49 20.85 13.41 16.13
N ALA A 50 20.04 12.39 15.88
CA ALA A 50 18.62 12.41 16.23
C ALA A 50 18.41 12.27 17.74
N GLU A 51 17.47 13.05 18.30
CA GLU A 51 17.09 12.96 19.71
C GLU A 51 16.50 11.59 20.07
N ASN A 52 15.66 11.06 19.19
CA ASN A 52 15.07 9.73 19.33
C ASN A 52 15.04 9.02 17.98
N VAL A 53 15.34 7.72 17.99
CA VAL A 53 15.28 6.85 16.82
C VAL A 53 14.25 5.76 17.07
N ILE A 54 13.20 5.76 16.27
CA ILE A 54 12.11 4.80 16.34
C ILE A 54 12.31 3.76 15.23
N VAL A 55 12.32 2.49 15.62
CA VAL A 55 12.33 1.38 14.68
C VAL A 55 10.89 1.01 14.36
N ILE A 56 10.59 0.86 13.08
CA ILE A 56 9.24 0.55 12.59
C ILE A 56 9.25 -0.72 11.75
N ASP A 57 8.29 -1.60 12.05
CA ASP A 57 7.97 -2.77 11.23
C ASP A 57 6.54 -2.66 10.64
N PRO A 58 6.39 -2.47 9.33
CA PRO A 58 5.09 -2.46 8.65
C PRO A 58 4.56 -3.88 8.40
N ASN A 59 3.51 -4.27 9.12
CA ASN A 59 2.88 -5.57 8.95
C ASN A 59 1.43 -5.47 8.40
N LYS A 60 0.70 -6.58 8.31
CA LYS A 60 -0.66 -6.67 7.75
C LYS A 60 -1.73 -6.38 8.79
N HIS A 61 -1.59 -6.93 9.99
CA HIS A 61 -2.53 -6.72 11.11
C HIS A 61 -2.22 -5.39 11.82
N ASP A 62 -1.00 -5.27 12.32
CA ASP A 62 -0.45 -4.02 12.84
C ASP A 62 0.23 -3.32 11.66
N ILE A 63 -0.52 -2.44 10.99
CA ILE A 63 -0.04 -1.76 9.76
C ILE A 63 1.25 -0.97 10.05
N LEU A 64 1.37 -0.48 11.27
CA LEU A 64 2.57 0.14 11.79
C LEU A 64 2.80 -0.36 13.22
N TYR A 65 3.92 -1.03 13.45
CA TYR A 65 4.43 -1.27 14.79
C TYR A 65 5.68 -0.43 14.98
N CYS A 66 5.69 0.41 16.00
CA CYS A 66 6.80 1.30 16.33
C CYS A 66 7.34 0.95 17.71
N GLN A 67 8.65 0.92 17.84
CA GLN A 67 9.33 0.71 19.11
C GLN A 67 10.48 1.70 19.26
N ASP A 68 10.59 2.28 20.45
CA ASP A 68 11.80 2.96 20.92
C ASP A 68 12.39 2.18 22.12
N GLY A 69 13.45 2.71 22.73
CA GLY A 69 14.05 2.10 23.92
C GLY A 69 13.14 2.05 25.15
N ASN A 70 12.05 2.82 25.17
CA ASN A 70 11.23 3.09 26.36
C ASN A 70 9.78 2.58 26.24
N GLY A 71 9.31 2.24 25.05
CA GLY A 71 7.91 1.90 24.80
C GLY A 71 7.57 1.55 23.36
N THR A 72 6.30 1.16 23.16
CA THR A 72 5.79 0.68 21.87
C THR A 72 4.53 1.43 21.45
N PHE A 73 4.34 1.63 20.15
CA PHE A 73 3.15 2.24 19.57
C PHE A 73 2.65 1.39 18.41
N ARG A 74 1.34 1.21 18.31
CA ARG A 74 0.73 0.35 17.29
C ARG A 74 -0.38 1.08 16.56
N TYR A 75 -0.42 0.93 15.24
CA TYR A 75 -1.50 1.38 14.39
C TYR A 75 -2.05 0.20 13.61
N THR A 76 -3.28 -0.20 13.92
CA THR A 76 -3.84 -1.48 13.46
C THR A 76 -4.73 -1.32 12.22
N ALA A 77 -4.92 -2.42 11.50
CA ALA A 77 -5.85 -2.46 10.36
C ALA A 77 -7.30 -2.24 10.77
N ASN A 78 -7.69 -2.70 11.96
CA ASN A 78 -9.01 -2.44 12.51
C ASN A 78 -9.22 -0.96 12.83
N GLN A 79 -8.24 -0.33 13.49
CA GLN A 79 -8.27 1.11 13.78
C GLN A 79 -8.42 1.91 12.49
N ARG A 80 -7.57 1.66 11.50
CA ARG A 80 -7.67 2.32 10.18
C ARG A 80 -9.03 2.09 9.52
N ALA A 81 -9.55 0.87 9.58
CA ALA A 81 -10.82 0.53 8.94
C ALA A 81 -12.00 1.30 9.58
N MET A 82 -11.97 1.47 10.90
CA MET A 82 -12.94 2.26 11.67
C MET A 82 -12.80 3.75 11.35
N GLU A 83 -11.60 4.32 11.50
CA GLU A 83 -11.33 5.74 11.28
C GLU A 83 -11.67 6.17 9.84
N THR A 84 -11.32 5.34 8.84
CA THR A 84 -11.64 5.62 7.43
C THR A 84 -13.10 5.39 7.07
N GLY A 85 -13.87 4.67 7.90
CA GLY A 85 -15.23 4.24 7.58
C GLY A 85 -15.32 3.22 6.44
N SER A 86 -14.19 2.62 6.03
CA SER A 86 -14.12 1.76 4.84
C SER A 86 -15.06 0.55 4.90
N ARG A 87 -15.18 -0.08 6.08
CA ARG A 87 -16.11 -1.21 6.30
C ARG A 87 -17.57 -0.78 6.19
N ARG A 88 -17.92 0.37 6.76
CA ARG A 88 -19.27 0.95 6.68
C ARG A 88 -19.65 1.21 5.22
N PHE A 89 -18.80 1.93 4.48
CA PHE A 89 -19.06 2.24 3.07
C PHE A 89 -19.09 0.99 2.18
N ALA A 90 -18.31 -0.05 2.50
CA ALA A 90 -18.37 -1.33 1.79
C ALA A 90 -19.70 -2.05 2.04
N LYS A 91 -20.17 -2.08 3.30
CA LYS A 91 -21.44 -2.69 3.69
C LYS A 91 -22.64 -1.98 3.06
N GLU A 92 -22.69 -0.64 3.15
CA GLU A 92 -23.74 0.16 2.52
C GLU A 92 -23.78 -0.05 1.00
N ARG A 93 -22.61 -0.12 0.35
CA ARG A 93 -22.53 -0.41 -1.08
C ARG A 93 -23.02 -1.82 -1.42
N GLN A 94 -22.71 -2.82 -0.61
CA GLN A 94 -23.20 -4.19 -0.81
C GLN A 94 -24.72 -4.24 -0.66
N GLN A 95 -25.28 -3.54 0.32
CA GLN A 95 -26.73 -3.44 0.51
C GLN A 95 -27.40 -2.79 -0.70
N MET A 96 -26.83 -1.70 -1.24
CA MET A 96 -27.35 -1.08 -2.46
C MET A 96 -27.25 -1.97 -3.71
N LYS A 97 -26.31 -2.93 -3.74
CA LYS A 97 -26.17 -3.86 -4.87
C LYS A 97 -27.14 -5.03 -4.81
N ALA A 98 -27.60 -5.39 -3.62
CA ALA A 98 -28.32 -6.63 -3.37
C ALA A 98 -29.63 -6.69 -4.17
N GLY A 99 -29.87 -7.82 -4.83
CA GLY A 99 -31.12 -8.08 -5.55
C GLY A 99 -31.22 -7.41 -6.94
N GLY A 100 -30.09 -6.98 -7.53
CA GLY A 100 -30.08 -6.36 -8.85
C GLY A 100 -28.69 -6.32 -9.47
N ILE A 101 -27.85 -5.39 -9.02
CA ILE A 101 -26.52 -5.17 -9.62
C ILE A 101 -25.57 -6.32 -9.33
N ASP A 102 -25.71 -6.98 -8.18
CA ASP A 102 -24.98 -8.20 -7.83
C ASP A 102 -25.21 -9.35 -8.83
N LEU A 103 -26.47 -9.59 -9.20
CA LEU A 103 -26.85 -10.60 -10.18
C LEU A 103 -26.29 -10.26 -11.56
N ILE A 104 -26.38 -8.99 -11.97
CA ILE A 104 -25.81 -8.50 -13.23
C ILE A 104 -24.28 -8.69 -13.22
N GLU A 105 -23.58 -8.25 -12.18
CA GLU A 105 -22.12 -8.35 -12.08
C GLU A 105 -21.63 -9.81 -12.04
N SER A 106 -22.41 -10.73 -11.46
CA SER A 106 -22.09 -12.16 -11.41
C SER A 106 -22.06 -12.83 -12.79
N ARG A 107 -22.85 -12.32 -13.75
CA ARG A 107 -22.95 -12.84 -15.11
C ARG A 107 -21.82 -12.34 -16.03
N ILE A 108 -21.10 -11.30 -15.62
CA ILE A 108 -20.02 -10.71 -16.41
C ILE A 108 -18.81 -11.67 -16.42
N PRO A 109 -18.34 -12.12 -17.59
CA PRO A 109 -17.15 -12.96 -17.68
C PRO A 109 -15.91 -12.26 -17.11
N SER A 110 -14.91 -13.03 -16.70
CA SER A 110 -13.66 -12.46 -16.20
C SER A 110 -12.91 -11.72 -17.31
N HIS A 111 -12.51 -10.47 -17.05
CA HIS A 111 -11.61 -9.71 -17.92
C HIS A 111 -10.16 -10.22 -17.89
N LYS A 112 -9.82 -11.06 -16.90
CA LYS A 112 -8.47 -11.64 -16.73
C LYS A 112 -8.35 -12.90 -17.58
N THR A 113 -8.43 -12.74 -18.88
CA THR A 113 -8.28 -13.83 -19.86
C THR A 113 -7.23 -13.46 -20.88
N MET A 114 -6.48 -14.47 -21.35
CA MET A 114 -5.49 -14.34 -22.41
C MET A 114 -6.08 -14.72 -23.77
N ASN A 115 -7.32 -15.24 -23.79
CA ASN A 115 -8.04 -15.61 -25.00
C ASN A 115 -8.83 -14.40 -25.53
N LEU A 116 -8.59 -14.05 -26.80
CA LEU A 116 -9.22 -12.90 -27.46
C LEU A 116 -10.75 -13.04 -27.56
N MET A 117 -11.25 -14.24 -27.82
CA MET A 117 -12.69 -14.49 -27.93
C MET A 117 -13.38 -14.34 -26.59
N ASP A 118 -12.77 -14.83 -25.50
CA ASP A 118 -13.31 -14.64 -24.15
C ASP A 118 -13.28 -13.17 -23.71
N PHE A 119 -12.22 -12.44 -24.08
CA PHE A 119 -12.15 -11.01 -23.83
C PHE A 119 -13.21 -10.24 -24.62
N THR A 120 -13.46 -10.65 -25.87
CA THR A 120 -14.51 -10.08 -26.71
C THR A 120 -15.89 -10.36 -26.11
N ARG A 121 -16.13 -11.59 -25.65
CA ARG A 121 -17.35 -11.97 -24.92
C ARG A 121 -17.54 -11.10 -23.68
N TYR A 122 -16.48 -10.88 -22.90
CA TYR A 122 -16.52 -9.96 -21.76
C TYR A 122 -16.97 -8.55 -22.16
N LEU A 123 -16.41 -7.98 -23.23
CA LEU A 123 -16.78 -6.65 -23.70
C LEU A 123 -18.24 -6.56 -24.15
N LEU A 124 -18.73 -7.59 -24.86
CA LEU A 124 -20.11 -7.65 -25.33
C LEU A 124 -21.11 -7.69 -24.16
N VAL A 125 -20.90 -8.59 -23.19
CA VAL A 125 -21.75 -8.67 -21.99
C VAL A 125 -21.69 -7.37 -21.20
N ARG A 126 -20.49 -6.81 -21.02
CA ARG A 126 -20.31 -5.56 -20.29
C ARG A 126 -20.99 -4.37 -20.96
N ARG A 127 -21.06 -4.36 -22.31
CA ARG A 127 -21.77 -3.34 -23.10
C ARG A 127 -23.29 -3.51 -22.99
N ALA A 128 -23.80 -4.73 -23.04
CA ALA A 128 -25.23 -5.00 -22.91
C ALA A 128 -25.78 -4.50 -21.56
N ASP A 129 -25.06 -4.77 -20.47
CA ASP A 129 -25.45 -4.37 -19.11
C ASP A 129 -25.04 -2.94 -18.73
N TRP A 130 -24.58 -2.14 -19.70
CA TRP A 130 -24.00 -0.82 -19.44
C TRP A 130 -24.99 0.14 -18.77
N ASN A 131 -26.20 0.28 -19.30
CA ASN A 131 -27.17 1.27 -18.82
C ASN A 131 -27.54 1.01 -17.36
N CYS A 132 -27.91 -0.23 -17.01
CA CYS A 132 -28.27 -0.62 -15.65
C CYS A 132 -27.15 -0.35 -14.64
N ARG A 133 -25.89 -0.62 -15.04
CA ARG A 133 -24.72 -0.39 -14.17
C ARG A 133 -24.34 1.08 -14.10
N LYS A 134 -24.51 1.83 -15.18
CA LYS A 134 -24.21 3.26 -15.26
C LYS A 134 -25.05 4.02 -14.23
N ASP A 135 -26.36 3.79 -14.19
CA ASP A 135 -27.25 4.51 -13.27
C ASP A 135 -26.90 4.22 -11.81
N PHE A 136 -26.58 2.97 -11.49
CA PHE A 136 -26.09 2.59 -10.16
C PHE A 136 -24.81 3.35 -9.80
N TYR A 137 -23.76 3.28 -10.64
CA TYR A 137 -22.46 3.88 -10.32
C TYR A 137 -22.43 5.41 -10.40
N LEU A 138 -23.41 6.02 -11.07
CA LEU A 138 -23.65 7.47 -11.07
C LEU A 138 -24.35 7.98 -9.81
N HIS A 139 -24.89 7.07 -8.98
CA HIS A 139 -25.61 7.47 -7.77
C HIS A 139 -24.72 8.35 -6.86
N PRO A 140 -25.19 9.53 -6.39
CA PRO A 140 -24.40 10.49 -5.62
C PRO A 140 -23.75 9.90 -4.35
N ALA A 141 -24.37 8.86 -3.76
CA ALA A 141 -23.81 8.16 -2.60
C ALA A 141 -22.38 7.65 -2.85
N HIS A 142 -22.08 7.15 -4.06
CA HIS A 142 -20.73 6.66 -4.37
C HIS A 142 -19.67 7.76 -4.32
N MET A 143 -20.02 8.95 -4.82
CA MET A 143 -19.13 10.11 -4.75
C MET A 143 -18.97 10.57 -3.30
N ARG A 144 -20.08 10.65 -2.55
CA ARG A 144 -20.07 11.00 -1.12
C ARG A 144 -19.17 10.05 -0.31
N TRP A 145 -19.29 8.74 -0.50
CA TRP A 145 -18.42 7.76 0.17
C TRP A 145 -16.95 7.90 -0.24
N LYS A 146 -16.65 8.15 -1.52
CA LYS A 146 -15.27 8.40 -1.98
C LYS A 146 -14.68 9.64 -1.30
N TRP A 147 -15.45 10.72 -1.26
CA TRP A 147 -15.06 11.97 -0.59
C TRP A 147 -14.83 11.78 0.90
N HIS A 148 -15.76 11.15 1.62
CA HIS A 148 -15.58 10.87 3.04
C HIS A 148 -14.41 9.92 3.30
N ALA A 149 -14.25 8.85 2.51
CA ALA A 149 -13.10 7.95 2.66
C ALA A 149 -11.77 8.69 2.45
N PHE A 150 -11.72 9.64 1.52
CA PHE A 150 -10.54 10.48 1.30
C PHE A 150 -10.25 11.38 2.51
N ILE A 151 -11.26 12.15 2.96
CA ILE A 151 -11.14 13.06 4.12
C ILE A 151 -10.76 12.28 5.38
N ASN A 152 -11.47 11.18 5.66
CA ASN A 152 -11.24 10.38 6.85
C ASN A 152 -9.86 9.73 6.85
N ARG A 153 -9.34 9.34 5.68
CA ARG A 153 -7.96 8.87 5.57
C ARG A 153 -6.95 9.95 5.91
N GLN A 154 -7.15 11.19 5.42
CA GLN A 154 -6.27 12.30 5.78
C GLN A 154 -6.31 12.60 7.28
N LYS A 155 -7.50 12.59 7.89
CA LYS A 155 -7.67 12.77 9.34
C LYS A 155 -6.94 11.68 10.13
N SER A 156 -7.22 10.41 9.83
CA SER A 156 -6.56 9.24 10.43
C SER A 156 -5.03 9.30 10.32
N GLU A 157 -4.50 9.64 9.14
CA GLU A 157 -3.06 9.78 8.92
C GLU A 157 -2.48 10.98 9.70
N SER A 158 -3.22 12.09 9.85
CA SER A 158 -2.81 13.24 10.66
C SER A 158 -2.83 12.92 12.16
N ASP A 159 -3.88 12.28 12.65
CA ASP A 159 -4.04 11.91 14.06
C ASP A 159 -2.95 10.89 14.47
N LEU A 160 -2.63 9.95 13.59
CA LEU A 160 -1.50 9.03 13.76
C LEU A 160 -0.19 9.79 14.01
N ILE A 161 0.13 10.78 13.19
CA ILE A 161 1.37 11.56 13.30
C ILE A 161 1.38 12.40 14.58
N SER A 162 0.25 13.03 14.92
CA SER A 162 0.10 13.76 16.18
C SER A 162 0.31 12.85 17.39
N ASN A 163 -0.29 11.66 17.39
CA ASN A 163 -0.13 10.68 18.46
C ASN A 163 1.31 10.18 18.58
N MET A 164 2.01 9.96 17.46
CA MET A 164 3.43 9.63 17.47
C MET A 164 4.27 10.77 18.05
N ARG A 165 4.01 12.03 17.67
CA ARG A 165 4.72 13.20 18.23
C ARG A 165 4.47 13.38 19.72
N ASN A 166 3.23 13.19 20.17
CA ASN A 166 2.88 13.27 21.59
C ASN A 166 3.59 12.20 22.41
N LYS A 167 3.80 11.00 21.83
CA LYS A 167 4.44 9.89 22.53
C LYS A 167 5.96 9.94 22.52
N PHE A 168 6.55 10.25 21.36
CA PHE A 168 7.98 10.10 21.12
C PHE A 168 8.72 11.43 20.99
N GLY A 169 8.01 12.56 21.01
CA GLY A 169 8.59 13.89 20.86
C GLY A 169 9.13 14.13 19.45
N ASN A 170 10.37 14.59 19.36
CA ASN A 170 11.10 14.72 18.10
C ASN A 170 11.80 13.40 17.79
N PHE A 171 11.51 12.81 16.63
CA PHE A 171 12.01 11.48 16.31
C PHE A 171 12.38 11.33 14.83
N THR A 172 13.30 10.40 14.60
CA THR A 172 13.66 9.88 13.28
C THR A 172 13.22 8.43 13.18
N ILE A 173 12.77 8.01 12.00
CA ILE A 173 12.29 6.65 11.74
C ILE A 173 13.36 5.84 11.02
N VAL A 174 13.54 4.60 11.47
CA VAL A 174 14.24 3.54 10.73
C VAL A 174 13.23 2.43 10.43
N MET A 175 13.15 2.02 9.17
CA MET A 175 12.22 1.00 8.70
C MET A 175 12.96 -0.06 7.90
N GLY A 176 12.57 -1.33 8.03
CA GLY A 176 13.04 -2.39 7.14
C GLY A 176 12.71 -2.13 5.67
N ASP A 177 13.56 -2.59 4.76
CA ASP A 177 13.32 -2.50 3.31
C ASP A 177 12.46 -3.66 2.77
N TRP A 178 11.95 -4.54 3.64
CA TRP A 178 11.17 -5.72 3.26
C TRP A 178 9.84 -5.38 2.58
N SER A 179 9.66 -5.87 1.35
CA SER A 179 8.43 -5.70 0.58
C SER A 179 7.79 -7.03 0.22
N ASP A 180 6.46 -7.11 0.32
CA ASP A 180 5.64 -8.23 -0.15
C ASP A 180 5.70 -8.41 -1.69
N ALA A 181 6.45 -7.59 -2.42
CA ALA A 181 6.59 -7.58 -3.89
C ALA A 181 5.24 -7.65 -4.66
N GLY A 182 4.15 -7.20 -4.03
CA GLY A 182 2.79 -7.27 -4.59
C GLY A 182 2.08 -8.62 -4.42
N ARG A 183 2.63 -9.56 -3.64
CA ARG A 183 2.07 -10.90 -3.35
C ARG A 183 1.09 -10.90 -2.18
N THR A 184 0.35 -9.80 -1.98
CA THR A 184 -0.60 -9.70 -0.88
C THR A 184 -1.78 -10.63 -1.12
N ALA A 185 -1.98 -11.56 -0.17
CA ALA A 185 -3.12 -12.47 -0.18
C ALA A 185 -4.44 -11.71 -0.22
N ARG A 186 -5.46 -12.31 -0.85
CA ARG A 186 -6.79 -11.71 -0.98
C ARG A 186 -7.34 -11.38 0.43
N PHE A 187 -7.97 -10.22 0.55
CA PHE A 187 -8.56 -9.70 1.81
C PHE A 187 -7.58 -9.28 2.90
N GLN A 188 -6.27 -9.37 2.66
CA GLN A 188 -5.26 -8.82 3.56
C GLN A 188 -4.93 -7.37 3.21
N THR A 189 -4.61 -6.57 4.23
CA THR A 189 -4.07 -5.23 4.03
C THR A 189 -2.68 -5.35 3.42
N SER A 190 -2.41 -4.58 2.36
CA SER A 190 -1.07 -4.50 1.80
C SER A 190 -0.14 -3.70 2.73
N SER A 191 1.07 -4.22 2.97
CA SER A 191 2.14 -3.53 3.68
C SER A 191 2.67 -2.37 2.82
N LYS A 192 2.20 -1.14 3.08
CA LYS A 192 2.46 0.04 2.23
C LYS A 192 3.75 0.78 2.59
N MET A 193 4.93 0.18 2.41
CA MET A 193 6.21 0.87 2.72
C MET A 193 6.40 2.22 2.01
N LYS A 194 6.17 2.27 0.68
CA LYS A 194 6.29 3.54 -0.07
C LYS A 194 5.29 4.60 0.41
N GLY A 195 4.08 4.15 0.80
CA GLY A 195 3.04 5.03 1.33
C GLY A 195 3.47 5.66 2.65
N TRP A 196 4.01 4.85 3.55
CA TRP A 196 4.53 5.31 4.84
C TRP A 196 5.70 6.28 4.69
N ARG A 197 6.71 5.93 3.88
CA ARG A 197 7.82 6.84 3.56
C ARG A 197 7.36 8.19 3.03
N THR A 198 6.34 8.18 2.16
CA THR A 198 5.77 9.40 1.59
C THR A 198 5.06 10.23 2.66
N LEU A 199 4.29 9.57 3.53
CA LEU A 199 3.61 10.21 4.66
C LEU A 199 4.60 10.88 5.62
N PHE A 200 5.66 10.17 6.02
CA PHE A 200 6.68 10.73 6.91
C PHE A 200 7.43 11.89 6.27
N LYS A 201 7.80 11.76 4.99
CA LYS A 201 8.44 12.84 4.23
C LYS A 201 7.56 14.09 4.16
N TRP A 202 6.26 13.95 3.91
CA TRP A 202 5.33 15.09 3.90
C TRP A 202 5.21 15.78 5.26
N ASN A 203 5.34 15.01 6.34
CA ASN A 203 5.31 15.52 7.72
C ASN A 203 6.70 15.95 8.24
N ARG A 204 7.70 16.06 7.35
CA ARG A 204 9.09 16.45 7.67
C ARG A 204 9.74 15.56 8.73
N ILE A 205 9.40 14.27 8.71
CA ILE A 205 10.02 13.25 9.57
C ILE A 205 11.04 12.49 8.72
N ASN A 206 12.28 12.42 9.19
CA ASN A 206 13.32 11.65 8.52
C ASN A 206 12.99 10.16 8.62
N CYS A 207 13.08 9.46 7.48
CA CYS A 207 12.79 8.03 7.39
C CYS A 207 13.92 7.36 6.60
N PHE A 208 14.69 6.53 7.28
CA PHE A 208 15.79 5.77 6.72
C PHE A 208 15.42 4.29 6.60
N LEU A 209 16.11 3.59 5.69
CA LEU A 209 15.90 2.17 5.43
C LEU A 209 17.03 1.34 6.03
N LEU A 210 16.67 0.23 6.65
CA LEU A 210 17.61 -0.79 7.11
C LEU A 210 17.52 -1.99 6.16
N ASP A 211 18.69 -2.46 5.71
CA ASP A 211 18.76 -3.70 4.94
C ASP A 211 18.59 -4.87 5.90
N GLU A 212 17.47 -5.59 5.78
CA GLU A 212 17.19 -6.75 6.63
C GLU A 212 17.86 -8.03 6.14
N TYR A 213 18.56 -7.99 5.00
CA TYR A 213 19.17 -9.18 4.42
C TYR A 213 20.15 -9.87 5.38
N LYS A 214 19.86 -11.14 5.71
CA LYS A 214 20.63 -12.02 6.62
C LYS A 214 20.71 -11.57 8.10
N THR A 215 19.97 -10.54 8.50
CA THR A 215 19.95 -10.07 9.90
C THR A 215 19.48 -11.12 10.92
N SER A 216 18.66 -12.09 10.50
CA SER A 216 18.22 -13.23 11.33
C SER A 216 19.12 -14.47 11.24
N SER A 217 20.11 -14.45 10.35
CA SER A 217 20.99 -15.61 10.04
C SER A 217 22.43 -15.39 10.48
N VAL A 218 22.73 -14.26 11.10
CA VAL A 218 24.07 -13.84 11.48
C VAL A 218 24.01 -13.28 12.91
N CYS A 219 24.90 -13.73 13.78
CA CYS A 219 24.96 -13.22 15.13
C CYS A 219 25.39 -11.74 15.12
N PRO A 220 24.61 -10.82 15.75
CA PRO A 220 24.90 -9.39 15.74
C PRO A 220 26.19 -9.00 16.49
N ARG A 221 26.80 -9.94 17.22
CA ARG A 221 28.03 -9.71 17.98
C ARG A 221 29.30 -10.21 17.27
N CYS A 222 29.21 -11.26 16.46
CA CYS A 222 30.39 -11.89 15.84
C CYS A 222 30.33 -11.98 14.31
N SER A 223 29.24 -11.55 13.67
CA SER A 223 29.09 -11.51 12.21
C SER A 223 29.31 -12.86 11.49
N SER A 224 29.32 -13.98 12.23
CA SER A 224 29.45 -15.32 11.69
C SER A 224 28.08 -15.86 11.23
N SER A 225 28.06 -16.53 10.08
CA SER A 225 26.89 -17.27 9.57
C SER A 225 26.74 -18.66 10.21
N GLU A 226 27.74 -19.10 10.96
CA GLU A 226 27.69 -20.29 11.81
C GLU A 226 27.06 -19.89 13.13
N PHE A 227 25.74 -19.92 13.26
CA PHE A 227 24.98 -20.18 14.49
C PHE A 227 23.48 -20.02 14.22
N VAL A 228 22.84 -21.12 13.83
CA VAL A 228 21.49 -21.48 14.31
C VAL A 228 21.52 -22.99 14.52
N GLU A 229 22.11 -23.44 15.63
CA GLU A 229 21.77 -24.77 16.12
C GLU A 229 20.26 -24.78 16.37
N LYS A 230 19.56 -25.67 15.67
CA LYS A 230 18.14 -26.00 15.90
C LYS A 230 18.00 -26.72 17.24
N GLY A 231 18.26 -26.01 18.33
CA GLY A 231 18.16 -26.48 19.70
C GLY A 231 17.03 -25.81 20.45
N PHE A 232 15.80 -25.87 19.93
CA PHE A 232 14.60 -25.76 20.77
C PHE A 232 14.04 -27.17 20.97
N LYS A 233 14.59 -27.85 21.98
CA LYS A 233 13.94 -28.88 22.80
C LYS A 233 14.02 -28.28 24.22
N GLU A 234 12.99 -28.16 25.04
CA GLU A 234 11.65 -28.74 25.12
C GLU A 234 10.61 -27.65 25.43
#